data_AF-X1B7S5-F1
#
_entry.id   AF-X1B7S5-F1
#
_cell.length_a   1.000
_cell.length_b   1.000
_cell.length_c   1.000
_cell.angle_alpha   90.00
_cell.angle_beta   90.00
_cell.angle_gamma   90.00
#
_symmetry.space_group_name_H-M   'P 1'
#
loop_
_entity.id
_entity.type
_entity.pdbx_description
1 polymer ?
#
loop_
_entity_poly.entity_id
_entity_poly.type
_entity_poly.pdbx_seq_one_letter_code
_entity_poly.pdbx_strand_id
1 'polypeptide(L)' 'MKNNLTTHQIAETIHSHPTISEMVLEGVEDVHGMAVHKKGRRR' A
#
# COMPACT_ATOMS: atom_id res chain seq x y z
N MET A 1 -9.22 7.98 -10.98
CA MET A 1 -7.78 7.69 -11.17
C MET A 1 -7.36 8.25 -12.51
N LYS A 2 -6.45 9.24 -12.57
CA LYS A 2 -6.08 9.90 -13.85
C LYS A 2 -5.16 9.04 -14.74
N ASN A 3 -4.29 8.24 -14.13
CA ASN A 3 -3.23 7.49 -14.84
C ASN A 3 -3.54 6.00 -14.99
N ASN A 4 -4.75 5.55 -14.63
CA ASN A 4 -5.19 4.15 -14.68
C ASN A 4 -4.19 3.13 -14.10
N LEU A 5 -3.50 3.51 -13.02
CA LEU A 5 -2.53 2.64 -12.34
C LEU A 5 -3.23 1.49 -11.64
N THR A 6 -2.60 0.32 -11.67
CA THR A 6 -3.00 -0.83 -10.86
C THR A 6 -2.55 -0.65 -9.40
N THR A 7 -3.18 -1.38 -8.46
CA THR A 7 -2.75 -1.38 -7.05
C THR A 7 -1.32 -1.88 -6.88
N HIS A 8 -0.90 -2.85 -7.69
CA HIS A 8 0.46 -3.37 -7.70
C HIS A 8 1.50 -2.30 -8.08
N GLN A 9 1.23 -1.50 -9.12
CA GLN A 9 2.13 -0.41 -9.53
C GLN A 9 2.26 0.69 -8.47
N ILE A 10 1.22 0.93 -7.67
CA ILE A 10 1.30 1.88 -6.54
C ILE A 10 2.15 1.26 -5.42
N ALA A 11 2.00 -0.03 -5.14
CA ALA A 11 2.77 -0.72 -4.11
C ALA A 11 4.29 -0.76 -4.41
N GLU A 12 4.69 -0.77 -5.68
CA GLU A 12 6.11 -0.72 -6.09
C GLU A 12 6.73 0.69 -6.00
N THR A 13 5.93 1.72 -5.74
CA THR A 13 6.46 3.09 -5.56
C THR A 13 7.13 3.22 -4.21
N ILE A 14 8.31 3.86 -4.15
CA ILE A 14 8.98 4.12 -2.87
C ILE A 14 8.32 5.32 -2.20
N HIS A 15 7.72 5.08 -1.05
CA HIS A 15 7.17 6.13 -0.19
C HIS A 15 8.23 6.60 0.80
N SER A 16 8.36 7.92 0.96
CA SER A 16 9.27 8.50 1.95
C SER A 16 8.81 8.18 3.37
N HIS A 17 9.76 7.81 4.23
CA HIS A 17 9.53 7.58 5.65
C HIS A 17 10.18 8.71 6.50
N PRO A 18 9.50 9.25 7.54
CA PRO A 18 8.11 9.02 7.94
C PRO A 18 7.13 10.00 7.26
N THR A 19 6.10 9.51 6.57
CA THR A 19 5.06 10.37 5.95
C THR A 19 3.66 9.75 5.96
N ILE A 20 2.64 10.61 5.88
CA ILE A 20 1.23 10.22 5.69
C ILE A 20 1.05 9.39 4.42
N SER A 21 1.90 9.58 3.40
CA SER A 21 1.81 8.86 2.14
C SER A 21 1.99 7.35 2.30
N GLU A 22 2.70 6.90 3.34
CA GLU A 22 2.89 5.48 3.65
C GLU A 22 1.57 4.76 3.96
N MET A 23 0.53 5.46 4.43
CA MET A 23 -0.79 4.84 4.60
C MET A 23 -1.43 4.43 3.27
N VAL A 24 -1.08 5.10 2.16
CA VAL A 24 -1.53 4.69 0.82
C VAL A 24 -0.82 3.40 0.41
N LEU A 25 0.50 3.30 0.63
CA LEU A 25 1.29 2.09 0.40
C LEU A 25 0.69 0.88 1.15
N GLU A 26 0.50 1.02 2.47
CA GLU A 26 -0.08 -0.05 3.30
C GLU A 26 -1.49 -0.46 2.83
N GLY A 27 -2.31 0.51 2.43
CA GLY A 27 -3.65 0.24 1.89
C GLY A 27 -3.63 -0.53 0.57
N VAL A 28 -2.71 -0.21 -0.35
CA VAL A 28 -2.59 -0.94 -1.63
C VAL A 28 -1.94 -2.30 -1.45
N GLU A 29 -0.99 -2.44 -0.53
CA GLU A 29 -0.42 -3.74 -0.17
C GLU A 29 -1.47 -4.65 0.47
N ASP A 30 -2.42 -4.13 1.25
CA ASP A 30 -3.50 -4.92 1.86
C ASP A 30 -4.42 -5.58 0.82
N VAL A 31 -4.61 -4.99 -0.36
CA VAL A 31 -5.36 -5.60 -1.48
C VAL A 31 -4.80 -6.96 -1.87
N HIS A 32 -3.49 -7.14 -1.70
CA HIS A 32 -2.77 -8.38 -1.99
C HIS A 32 -2.46 -9.17 -0.73
N GLY A 33 -2.92 -8.71 0.44
CA GLY A 33 -2.44 -9.16 1.74
C GLY A 33 -0.92 -9.03 1.78
N MET A 34 -0.36 -7.84 1.71
CA MET A 34 1.08 -7.64 1.89
C MET A 34 1.38 -6.54 2.91
N ALA A 35 0.34 -5.80 3.35
CA ALA A 35 0.46 -4.75 4.35
C ALA A 35 1.22 -5.24 5.58
N VAL A 36 2.23 -4.46 5.97
CA VAL A 36 3.14 -4.75 7.07
C VAL A 36 2.66 -4.10 8.36
N HIS A 37 2.17 -2.86 8.29
CA HIS A 37 1.74 -2.07 9.44
C HIS A 37 0.22 -2.12 9.67
N LYS A 38 -0.40 -3.28 9.40
CA LYS A 38 -1.82 -3.56 9.69
C LYS A 38 -1.98 -4.60 10.80
N LYS A 39 -2.86 -4.30 11.77
CA LYS A 39 -3.27 -5.29 12.78
C LYS A 39 -4.24 -6.30 12.18
N GLY A 40 -3.86 -7.57 12.17
CA GLY A 40 -4.73 -8.69 11.81
C GLY A 40 -4.49 -9.20 10.39
N ARG A 41 -3.91 -10.40 10.33
CA ARG A 41 -3.92 -11.27 9.16
C ARG A 41 -4.29 -12.67 9.64
N ARG A 42 -5.52 -12.79 10.15
CA ARG A 42 -6.04 -14.08 10.61
C ARG A 42 -6.98 -14.62 9.55
N ARG A 43 -6.66 -15.83 9.10
CA ARG A 43 -7.53 -16.69 8.28
C ARG A 43 -8.87 -16.89 8.96
#